data_AF-A0A954QNW8-F1
#
_entry.id   AF-A0A954QNW8-F1
#
_cell.length_a   1.000
_cell.length_b   1.000
_cell.length_c   1.000
_cell.angle_alpha   90.00
_cell.angle_beta   90.00
_cell.angle_gamma   90.00
#
_symmetry.space_group_name_H-M   'P 1'
#
loop_
_entity.id
_entity.type
_entity.pdbx_description
1 polymer ?
#
loop_
_entity_poly.entity_id
_entity_poly.type
_entity_poly.pdbx_seq_one_letter_code
_entity_poly.pdbx_strand_id
1 'polypeptide(L)'
;MIGLHRIAKWSLALVAGLIGLFLFIPECGDARGAARRNACLNNCRGIAQALLAYHEKHGSFPPAFLADEQGTPIHSWRVLILPFLDEQALFDKYRFDEPWNGPHNVELLREMPDVFRCPSYGLGKSEPAREGFSNYVVITGPDTIFPAGETVTRSDILDDEWQTLLVIEVNVESVPWLSPQDLTAEQFAKFAGDTER
;
A
#
# COMPACT_ATOMS: atom_id res chain seq x y z
N MET A 1 1.95 72.57 17.63
CA MET A 1 2.36 71.63 16.55
C MET A 1 2.82 70.28 17.11
N ILE A 2 1.93 69.48 17.73
CA ILE A 2 2.28 68.18 18.36
C ILE A 2 1.44 67.01 17.80
N GLY A 3 0.48 67.28 16.89
CA GLY A 3 -0.52 66.31 16.45
C GLY A 3 -0.14 65.39 15.28
N LEU A 4 0.79 65.77 14.40
CA LEU A 4 0.99 65.03 13.14
C LEU A 4 1.94 63.82 13.26
N HIS A 5 2.92 63.85 14.18
CA HIS A 5 3.91 62.76 14.32
C HIS A 5 3.36 61.50 15.02
N ARG A 6 2.29 61.62 15.83
CA ARG A 6 1.67 60.46 16.47
C ARG A 6 0.75 59.72 15.51
N ILE A 7 0.05 60.40 14.60
CA ILE A 7 -0.88 59.76 13.67
C ILE A 7 -0.13 58.92 12.61
N ALA A 8 1.01 59.42 12.09
CA ALA A 8 1.81 58.72 11.09
C ALA A 8 2.55 57.47 11.62
N LYS A 9 2.92 57.43 12.91
CA LYS A 9 3.58 56.27 13.53
C LYS A 9 2.61 55.10 13.76
N TRP A 10 1.34 55.38 14.03
CA TRP A 10 0.33 54.35 14.25
C TRP A 10 -0.14 53.72 12.94
N SER A 11 -0.22 54.50 11.85
CA SER A 11 -0.56 53.97 10.52
C SER A 11 0.52 53.05 9.94
N LEU A 12 1.81 53.36 10.13
CA LEU A 12 2.90 52.50 9.66
C LEU A 12 3.00 51.19 10.47
N ALA A 13 2.77 51.24 11.78
CA ALA A 13 2.78 50.06 12.65
C ALA A 13 1.62 49.09 12.35
N LEU A 14 0.44 49.61 12.03
CA LEU A 14 -0.71 48.80 11.60
C LEU A 14 -0.47 48.08 10.28
N VAL A 15 0.12 48.76 9.29
CA VAL A 15 0.45 48.18 7.99
C VAL A 15 1.56 47.12 8.12
N ALA A 16 2.59 47.36 8.93
CA ALA A 16 3.64 46.37 9.20
C ALA A 16 3.13 45.12 9.94
N GLY A 17 2.18 45.29 10.88
CA GLY A 17 1.53 44.17 11.57
C GLY A 17 0.66 43.30 10.64
N LEU A 18 -0.03 43.92 9.67
CA LEU A 18 -0.86 43.19 8.71
C LEU A 18 -0.03 42.42 7.66
N ILE A 19 1.11 42.97 7.22
CA ILE A 19 2.04 42.27 6.31
C ILE A 19 2.73 41.10 7.02
N GLY A 20 3.09 41.27 8.30
CA GLY A 20 3.66 40.19 9.11
C GLY A 20 2.71 39.00 9.25
N LEU A 21 1.41 39.24 9.47
CA LEU A 21 0.42 38.17 9.63
C LEU A 21 0.20 37.33 8.37
N PHE A 22 0.39 37.91 7.18
CA PHE A 22 0.26 37.19 5.90
C PHE A 22 1.46 36.27 5.62
N LEU A 23 2.66 36.60 6.12
CA LEU A 23 3.88 35.81 5.96
C LEU A 23 3.98 34.62 6.94
N PHE A 24 3.11 34.56 7.95
CA PHE A 24 3.00 33.44 8.90
C PHE A 24 1.82 32.51 8.59
N ILE A 25 1.07 32.76 7.52
CA ILE A 25 0.14 31.75 7.00
C ILE A 25 1.04 30.81 6.22
N PRO A 26 1.34 29.58 6.71
CA PRO A 26 1.96 28.62 5.82
C PRO A 26 1.01 28.46 4.64
N GLU A 27 1.46 28.63 3.40
CA GLU A 27 0.79 28.02 2.27
C GLU A 27 0.59 26.56 2.67
N CYS A 28 -0.64 26.22 3.09
CA CYS A 28 -1.02 24.84 3.33
C CYS A 28 -1.12 24.21 1.94
N GLY A 29 0.04 23.98 1.30
CA GLY A 29 0.14 23.07 0.18
C GLY A 29 -0.45 21.75 0.62
N ASP A 30 -1.25 21.10 -0.23
CA ASP A 30 -2.17 19.98 0.06
C ASP A 30 -1.69 19.00 1.15
N ALA A 31 -1.82 19.42 2.42
CA ALA A 31 -1.27 18.70 3.57
C ALA A 31 -2.03 17.39 3.78
N ARG A 32 -3.30 17.37 3.35
CA ARG A 32 -4.12 16.17 3.29
C ARG A 32 -3.58 15.21 2.23
N GLY A 33 -3.18 15.71 1.07
CA GLY A 33 -2.48 14.92 0.05
C GLY A 33 -1.18 14.29 0.53
N ALA A 34 -0.34 15.07 1.21
CA ALA A 34 0.89 14.56 1.82
C ALA A 34 0.62 13.48 2.88
N ALA A 35 -0.35 13.70 3.76
CA ALA A 35 -0.74 12.74 4.79
C ALA A 35 -1.23 11.41 4.21
N ARG A 36 -2.06 11.45 3.16
CA ARG A 36 -2.57 10.23 2.49
C ARG A 36 -1.46 9.44 1.79
N ARG A 37 -0.53 10.12 1.11
CA ARG A 37 0.64 9.44 0.51
C ARG A 37 1.49 8.77 1.58
N ASN A 38 1.75 9.45 2.70
CA ASN A 38 2.48 8.87 3.81
C ASN A 38 1.76 7.66 4.41
N ALA A 39 0.43 7.69 4.48
CA ALA A 39 -0.35 6.53 4.91
C ALA A 39 -0.19 5.34 3.94
N CYS A 40 -0.25 5.56 2.61
CA CYS A 40 -0.02 4.47 1.66
C CYS A 40 1.40 3.89 1.74
N LEU A 41 2.42 4.74 1.96
CA LEU A 41 3.80 4.30 2.20
C LEU A 41 3.93 3.50 3.51
N ASN A 42 3.21 3.91 4.56
CA ASN A 42 3.21 3.17 5.82
C ASN A 42 2.53 1.81 5.70
N ASN A 43 1.50 1.69 4.88
CA ASN A 43 0.89 0.40 4.54
C ASN A 43 1.89 -0.52 3.82
N CYS A 44 2.63 -0.03 2.81
CA CYS A 44 3.72 -0.80 2.18
C CYS A 44 4.73 -1.30 3.22
N ARG A 45 5.15 -0.43 4.15
CA ARG A 45 6.09 -0.79 5.22
C ARG A 45 5.51 -1.84 6.16
N GLY A 46 4.25 -1.71 6.56
CA GLY A 46 3.55 -2.69 7.40
C GLY A 46 3.45 -4.06 6.74
N ILE A 47 3.09 -4.09 5.45
CA ILE A 47 3.05 -5.34 4.67
C ILE A 47 4.45 -5.95 4.54
N ALA A 48 5.47 -5.15 4.22
CA ALA A 48 6.85 -5.64 4.13
C ALA A 48 7.33 -6.21 5.47
N GLN A 49 7.01 -5.58 6.59
CA GLN A 49 7.30 -6.10 7.92
C GLN A 49 6.59 -7.42 8.20
N ALA A 50 5.32 -7.56 7.81
CA ALA A 50 4.58 -8.82 7.96
C ALA A 50 5.17 -9.95 7.09
N LEU A 51 5.61 -9.64 5.87
CA LEU A 51 6.31 -10.58 4.99
C LEU A 51 7.64 -11.05 5.60
N LEU A 52 8.41 -10.13 6.20
CA LEU A 52 9.65 -10.45 6.90
C LEU A 52 9.40 -11.28 8.16
N ALA A 53 8.34 -10.97 8.93
CA ALA A 53 7.97 -11.75 10.11
C ALA A 53 7.49 -13.17 9.73
N TYR A 54 6.78 -13.31 8.61
CA TYR A 54 6.47 -14.62 8.02
C TYR A 54 7.75 -15.38 7.70
N HIS A 55 8.71 -14.73 7.02
CA HIS A 55 10.02 -15.31 6.72
C HIS A 55 10.76 -15.76 7.98
N GLU A 56 10.81 -14.95 9.03
CA GLU A 56 11.45 -15.29 10.29
C GLU A 56 10.84 -16.53 10.95
N LYS A 57 9.51 -16.66 10.90
CA LYS A 57 8.78 -17.78 11.50
C LYS A 57 8.85 -19.06 10.66
N HIS A 58 8.83 -18.96 9.33
CA HIS A 58 8.68 -20.10 8.41
C HIS A 58 9.97 -20.48 7.67
N GLY A 59 11.02 -19.66 7.75
CA GLY A 59 12.31 -19.85 7.06
C GLY A 59 12.31 -19.43 5.58
N SER A 60 11.14 -19.16 5.00
CA SER A 60 10.96 -18.70 3.62
C SER A 60 9.89 -17.60 3.56
N PHE A 61 9.95 -16.77 2.52
CA PHE A 61 8.83 -15.88 2.21
C PHE A 61 7.58 -16.70 1.88
N PRO A 62 6.37 -16.14 2.09
CA PRO A 62 5.17 -16.84 1.66
C PRO A 62 5.20 -17.02 0.14
N PRO A 63 4.72 -18.15 -0.39
CA PRO A 63 4.55 -18.28 -1.83
C PRO A 63 3.54 -17.22 -2.32
N ALA A 64 3.67 -16.76 -3.56
CA ALA A 64 2.74 -15.80 -4.16
C ALA A 64 1.28 -16.27 -4.04
N PHE A 65 1.09 -17.58 -4.18
CA PHE A 65 -0.18 -18.26 -4.01
C PHE A 65 0.02 -19.69 -3.55
N LEU A 66 -1.02 -20.27 -2.94
CA LEU A 66 -1.13 -21.72 -2.79
C LEU A 66 -2.01 -22.26 -3.91
N ALA A 67 -1.56 -23.34 -4.54
CA ALA A 67 -2.28 -24.01 -5.61
C ALA A 67 -3.04 -25.25 -5.13
N ASP A 68 -4.08 -25.64 -5.86
CA ASP A 68 -4.74 -26.94 -5.71
C ASP A 68 -3.88 -28.07 -6.32
N GLU A 69 -4.39 -29.31 -6.25
CA GLU A 69 -3.73 -30.49 -6.82
C GLU A 69 -3.53 -30.39 -8.35
N GLN A 70 -4.29 -29.51 -9.03
CA GLN A 70 -4.23 -29.27 -10.46
C GLN A 70 -3.28 -28.11 -10.81
N GLY A 71 -2.64 -27.49 -9.82
CA GLY A 71 -1.75 -26.34 -10.01
C GLY A 71 -2.50 -25.01 -10.18
N THR A 72 -3.80 -24.97 -9.95
CA THR A 72 -4.60 -23.75 -10.03
C THR A 72 -4.35 -22.89 -8.79
N PRO A 73 -3.97 -21.61 -8.91
CA PRO A 73 -3.87 -20.71 -7.76
C PRO A 73 -5.22 -20.53 -7.06
N ILE A 74 -5.32 -20.93 -5.79
CA ILE A 74 -6.57 -20.89 -5.01
C ILE A 74 -6.51 -20.07 -3.72
N HIS A 75 -5.32 -19.78 -3.17
CA HIS A 75 -5.16 -18.92 -1.99
C HIS A 75 -4.06 -17.87 -2.19
N SER A 76 -4.28 -16.67 -1.68
CA SER A 76 -3.36 -15.52 -1.81
C SER A 76 -2.35 -15.45 -0.66
N TRP A 77 -1.12 -14.99 -0.96
CA TRP A 77 -0.12 -14.63 0.05
C TRP A 77 -0.66 -13.64 1.11
N ARG A 78 -1.59 -12.78 0.72
CA ARG A 78 -2.22 -11.78 1.61
C ARG A 78 -2.92 -12.42 2.80
N VAL A 79 -3.51 -13.60 2.60
CA VAL A 79 -4.15 -14.36 3.68
C VAL A 79 -3.11 -14.97 4.61
N LEU A 80 -2.01 -15.48 4.05
CA LEU A 80 -0.93 -16.13 4.82
C LEU A 80 -0.25 -15.18 5.82
N ILE A 81 -0.26 -13.87 5.53
CA ILE A 81 0.37 -12.87 6.40
C ILE A 81 -0.58 -12.24 7.42
N LEU A 82 -1.88 -12.54 7.41
CA LEU A 82 -2.85 -11.96 8.35
C LEU A 82 -2.44 -12.10 9.83
N PRO A 83 -1.92 -13.26 10.31
CA PRO A 83 -1.47 -13.38 11.70
C PRO A 83 -0.35 -12.41 12.09
N PHE A 84 0.41 -11.91 11.11
CA PHE A 84 1.52 -10.96 11.32
C PHE A 84 1.08 -9.50 11.13
N LEU A 85 -0.20 -9.28 10.82
CA LEU A 85 -0.86 -7.99 10.72
C LEU A 85 -1.87 -7.78 11.87
N ASP A 86 -1.76 -8.59 12.94
CA ASP A 86 -2.72 -8.63 14.05
C ASP A 86 -4.16 -9.04 13.65
N GLU A 87 -4.32 -9.70 12.50
CA GLU A 87 -5.61 -10.13 11.94
C GLU A 87 -5.90 -11.63 12.17
N GLN A 88 -5.50 -12.16 13.33
CA GLN A 88 -5.68 -13.59 13.67
C GLN A 88 -7.17 -14.02 13.61
N ALA A 89 -8.08 -13.17 14.11
CA ALA A 89 -9.51 -13.46 14.10
C ALA A 89 -10.08 -13.57 12.67
N LEU A 90 -9.55 -12.80 11.72
CA LEU A 90 -9.93 -12.89 10.31
C LEU A 90 -9.30 -14.13 9.66
N PHE A 91 -8.05 -14.44 9.99
CA PHE A 91 -7.36 -15.65 9.53
C PHE A 91 -8.13 -16.92 9.95
N ASP A 92 -8.61 -16.98 11.19
CA ASP A 92 -9.34 -18.14 11.72
C ASP A 92 -10.71 -18.36 11.05
N LYS A 93 -11.29 -17.31 10.44
CA LYS A 93 -12.53 -17.42 9.65
C LYS A 93 -12.28 -17.97 8.24
N TYR A 94 -11.06 -17.82 7.72
CA TYR A 94 -10.74 -18.19 6.35
C TYR A 94 -10.66 -19.71 6.19
N ARG A 95 -11.24 -20.24 5.12
CA ARG A 95 -11.30 -21.67 4.82
C ARG A 95 -10.26 -22.04 3.75
N PHE A 96 -9.27 -22.83 4.15
CA PHE A 96 -8.26 -23.37 3.23
C PHE A 96 -8.70 -24.64 2.49
N ASP A 97 -9.91 -25.15 2.77
CA ASP A 97 -10.49 -26.32 2.10
C ASP A 97 -11.39 -25.97 0.90
N GLU A 98 -11.50 -24.68 0.57
CA GLU A 98 -12.22 -24.17 -0.61
C GLU A 98 -11.43 -23.01 -1.24
N PRO A 99 -11.61 -22.70 -2.55
CA PRO A 99 -10.89 -21.59 -3.17
C PRO A 99 -11.25 -20.24 -2.54
N TRP A 100 -10.41 -19.23 -2.76
CA TRP A 100 -10.63 -17.87 -2.24
C TRP A 100 -11.97 -17.24 -2.63
N ASN A 101 -12.54 -17.63 -3.77
CA ASN A 101 -13.85 -17.21 -4.26
C ASN A 101 -14.95 -18.25 -3.99
N GLY A 102 -14.69 -19.19 -3.09
CA GLY A 102 -15.65 -20.15 -2.57
C GLY A 102 -16.76 -19.47 -1.76
N PRO A 103 -17.84 -20.21 -1.47
CA PRO A 103 -19.05 -19.66 -0.87
C PRO A 103 -18.84 -19.03 0.50
N HIS A 104 -17.87 -19.46 1.30
CA HIS A 104 -17.60 -18.87 2.63
C HIS A 104 -16.55 -17.75 2.51
N ASN A 105 -15.46 -18.00 1.79
CA ASN A 105 -14.36 -17.04 1.67
C ASN A 105 -14.79 -15.74 0.97
N VAL A 106 -15.71 -15.79 -0.01
CA VAL A 106 -16.18 -14.59 -0.71
C VAL A 106 -16.85 -13.57 0.22
N GLU A 107 -17.43 -14.02 1.34
CA GLU A 107 -18.06 -13.15 2.33
C GLU A 107 -17.02 -12.27 3.05
N LEU A 108 -15.80 -12.79 3.19
CA LEU A 108 -14.67 -12.09 3.84
C LEU A 108 -14.09 -10.97 2.98
N LEU A 109 -14.50 -10.82 1.71
CA LEU A 109 -14.08 -9.68 0.87
C LEU A 109 -14.42 -8.33 1.52
N ARG A 110 -15.51 -8.26 2.31
CA ARG A 110 -15.94 -7.04 3.02
C ARG A 110 -15.16 -6.77 4.31
N GLU A 111 -14.43 -7.76 4.81
CA GLU A 111 -13.61 -7.67 6.02
C GLU A 111 -12.14 -7.39 5.68
N MET A 112 -11.86 -6.76 4.53
CA MET A 112 -10.49 -6.45 4.10
C MET A 112 -9.75 -5.57 5.13
N PRO A 113 -8.58 -6.00 5.62
CA PRO A 113 -7.74 -5.17 6.49
C PRO A 113 -7.37 -3.83 5.86
N ASP A 114 -7.39 -2.76 6.65
CA ASP A 114 -7.14 -1.40 6.18
C ASP A 114 -5.73 -1.23 5.58
N VAL A 115 -4.77 -2.04 6.02
CA VAL A 115 -3.40 -2.04 5.48
C VAL A 115 -3.37 -2.35 3.98
N PHE A 116 -4.35 -3.08 3.44
CA PHE A 116 -4.42 -3.38 2.01
C PHE A 116 -5.07 -2.25 1.17
N ARG A 117 -5.52 -1.16 1.81
CA ARG A 117 -6.16 -0.03 1.15
C ARG A 117 -5.26 1.19 1.13
N CYS A 118 -4.92 1.72 -0.04
CA CYS A 118 -4.25 3.01 -0.12
C CYS A 118 -5.28 4.16 -0.04
N PRO A 119 -5.25 5.03 0.98
CA PRO A 119 -6.18 6.16 1.09
C PRO A 119 -6.02 7.23 0.01
N SER A 120 -4.96 7.16 -0.81
CA SER A 120 -4.79 8.04 -1.98
C SER A 120 -5.51 7.51 -3.23
N TYR A 121 -5.91 6.23 -3.22
CA TYR A 121 -6.57 5.61 -4.36
C TYR A 121 -8.00 6.14 -4.57
N GLY A 122 -8.39 6.34 -5.83
CA GLY A 122 -9.74 6.79 -6.21
C GLY A 122 -10.03 8.28 -6.00
N LEU A 123 -9.08 9.05 -5.43
CA LEU A 123 -9.28 10.48 -5.25
C LEU A 123 -9.29 11.22 -6.59
N GLY A 124 -10.35 11.98 -6.83
CA GLY A 124 -10.55 12.72 -8.09
C GLY A 124 -10.97 11.83 -9.27
N LYS A 125 -11.18 10.53 -9.07
CA LYS A 125 -11.80 9.64 -10.07
C LYS A 125 -13.32 9.69 -9.93
N SER A 126 -14.03 9.47 -11.04
CA SER A 126 -15.51 9.43 -11.06
C SER A 126 -16.07 8.23 -10.29
N GLU A 127 -15.28 7.16 -10.16
CA GLU A 127 -15.63 5.94 -9.44
C GLU A 127 -14.85 5.86 -8.11
N PRO A 128 -15.54 5.59 -6.98
CA PRO A 128 -14.90 5.47 -5.68
C PRO A 128 -13.99 4.23 -5.60
N ALA A 129 -13.12 4.19 -4.58
CA ALA A 129 -12.32 3.01 -4.29
C ALA A 129 -13.24 1.78 -4.07
N ARG A 130 -12.97 0.67 -4.76
CA ARG A 130 -13.80 -0.54 -4.68
C ARG A 130 -13.54 -1.25 -3.35
N GLU A 131 -14.60 -1.49 -2.59
CA GLU A 131 -14.51 -2.27 -1.35
C GLU A 131 -14.04 -3.70 -1.62
N GLY A 132 -13.15 -4.22 -0.77
CA GLY A 132 -12.59 -5.56 -0.90
C GLY A 132 -11.51 -5.70 -1.97
N PHE A 133 -11.04 -4.61 -2.57
CA PHE A 133 -9.94 -4.60 -3.52
C PHE A 133 -8.68 -3.99 -2.91
N SER A 134 -7.58 -4.73 -2.97
CA SER A 134 -6.25 -4.30 -2.52
C SER A 134 -5.59 -3.37 -3.55
N ASN A 135 -4.85 -2.39 -3.04
CA ASN A 135 -3.92 -1.57 -3.83
C ASN A 135 -2.48 -2.07 -3.76
N TYR A 136 -2.21 -3.14 -3.03
CA TYR A 136 -0.88 -3.67 -2.84
C TYR A 136 -0.78 -5.05 -3.47
N VAL A 137 0.24 -5.22 -4.31
CA VAL A 137 0.54 -6.46 -5.05
C VAL A 137 2.02 -6.78 -4.94
N VAL A 138 2.35 -8.06 -5.12
CA VAL A 138 3.73 -8.50 -5.33
C VAL A 138 4.03 -8.56 -6.82
N ILE A 139 5.33 -8.64 -7.17
CA ILE A 139 5.76 -8.93 -8.53
C ILE A 139 6.13 -10.40 -8.58
N THR A 140 5.49 -11.17 -9.45
CA THR A 140 5.73 -12.60 -9.64
C THR A 140 6.59 -12.86 -10.87
N GLY A 141 7.46 -13.87 -10.78
CA GLY A 141 8.36 -14.24 -11.87
C GLY A 141 9.59 -15.02 -11.37
N PRO A 142 10.33 -15.67 -12.28
CA PRO A 142 11.48 -16.51 -11.94
C PRO A 142 12.59 -15.75 -11.20
N ASP A 143 12.80 -14.47 -11.53
CA ASP A 143 13.84 -13.63 -10.93
C ASP A 143 13.27 -12.68 -9.87
N THR A 144 12.27 -13.14 -9.12
CA THR A 144 11.63 -12.36 -8.04
C THR A 144 11.62 -13.16 -6.74
N ILE A 145 11.28 -12.52 -5.62
CA ILE A 145 11.05 -13.22 -4.33
C ILE A 145 9.79 -14.11 -4.38
N PHE A 146 8.93 -13.89 -5.38
CA PHE A 146 7.64 -14.55 -5.53
C PHE A 146 7.58 -15.34 -6.85
N PRO A 147 8.44 -16.35 -7.05
CA PRO A 147 8.32 -17.27 -8.16
C PRO A 147 6.98 -18.01 -8.08
N ALA A 148 6.42 -18.38 -9.23
CA ALA A 148 5.09 -18.94 -9.30
C ALA A 148 5.03 -20.30 -8.59
N GLY A 149 4.22 -20.38 -7.51
CA GLY A 149 4.01 -21.62 -6.75
C GLY A 149 5.21 -22.11 -5.93
N GLU A 150 6.27 -21.32 -5.83
CA GLU A 150 7.50 -21.65 -5.11
C GLU A 150 7.77 -20.66 -3.96
N THR A 151 8.66 -21.02 -3.05
CA THR A 151 9.07 -20.17 -1.91
C THR A 151 10.54 -19.85 -1.99
N VAL A 152 10.88 -18.59 -1.74
CA VAL A 152 12.27 -18.11 -1.72
C VAL A 152 12.74 -17.95 -0.28
N THR A 153 13.96 -18.40 0.01
CA THR A 153 14.62 -18.16 1.29
C THR A 153 15.51 -16.93 1.21
N ARG A 154 15.90 -16.37 2.37
CA ARG A 154 16.81 -15.22 2.39
C ARG A 154 18.18 -15.51 1.79
N SER A 155 18.65 -16.77 1.81
CA SER A 155 19.91 -17.15 1.16
C SER A 155 19.84 -17.17 -0.37
N ASP A 156 18.64 -17.21 -0.95
CA ASP A 156 18.44 -17.21 -2.40
C ASP A 156 18.40 -15.79 -2.97
N ILE A 157 18.28 -14.77 -2.10
CA ILE A 157 18.29 -13.36 -2.49
C ILE A 157 19.75 -12.91 -2.66
N LEU A 158 20.15 -12.74 -3.92
CA LEU A 158 21.52 -12.34 -4.29
C LEU A 158 21.72 -10.82 -4.28
N ASP A 159 20.63 -10.05 -4.20
CA ASP A 159 20.65 -8.59 -4.14
C ASP A 159 21.05 -8.09 -2.75
N ASP A 160 21.67 -6.91 -2.70
CA ASP A 160 21.89 -6.21 -1.42
C ASP A 160 20.52 -5.94 -0.75
N GLU A 161 20.45 -6.12 0.58
CA GLU A 161 19.20 -6.05 1.38
C GLU A 161 18.37 -4.77 1.19
N TRP A 162 18.98 -3.70 0.65
CA TRP A 162 18.35 -2.40 0.42
C TRP A 162 17.77 -2.22 -0.99
N GLN A 163 17.96 -3.17 -1.91
CA GLN A 163 17.49 -3.09 -3.30
C GLN A 163 16.33 -4.05 -3.61
N THR A 164 15.98 -4.92 -2.67
CA THR A 164 15.00 -5.98 -2.88
C THR A 164 13.57 -5.46 -2.73
N LEU A 165 12.76 -5.59 -3.79
CA LEU A 165 11.37 -5.18 -3.81
C LEU A 165 10.46 -6.28 -3.24
N LEU A 166 9.77 -6.00 -2.13
CA LEU A 166 8.87 -6.96 -1.46
C LEU A 166 7.39 -6.78 -1.83
N VAL A 167 6.93 -5.54 -2.01
CA VAL A 167 5.53 -5.21 -2.30
C VAL A 167 5.47 -3.87 -3.02
N ILE A 168 4.55 -3.72 -3.97
CA ILE A 168 4.27 -2.45 -4.66
C ILE A 168 2.84 -1.99 -4.45
N GLU A 169 2.67 -0.67 -4.43
CA GLU A 169 1.37 -0.02 -4.56
C GLU A 169 1.00 0.14 -6.04
N VAL A 170 -0.23 -0.18 -6.41
CA VAL A 170 -0.77 -0.05 -7.77
C VAL A 170 -2.00 0.87 -7.81
N ASN A 171 -2.02 1.73 -8.84
CA ASN A 171 -3.02 2.79 -9.00
C ASN A 171 -4.04 2.58 -10.14
N VAL A 172 -3.94 1.46 -10.87
CA VAL A 172 -4.80 1.15 -12.03
C VAL A 172 -5.42 -0.25 -11.97
N GLU A 173 -4.74 -1.23 -11.37
CA GLU A 173 -5.20 -2.62 -11.30
C GLU A 173 -5.33 -3.07 -9.84
N SER A 174 -6.38 -2.62 -9.17
CA SER A 174 -6.73 -3.16 -7.85
C SER A 174 -7.30 -4.57 -8.01
N VAL A 175 -6.89 -5.52 -7.18
CA VAL A 175 -7.34 -6.93 -7.20
C VAL A 175 -8.17 -7.26 -5.95
N PRO A 176 -9.19 -8.14 -6.00
CA PRO A 176 -9.84 -8.60 -4.78
C PRO A 176 -8.79 -9.12 -3.80
N TRP A 177 -8.81 -8.69 -2.54
CA TRP A 177 -7.68 -8.94 -1.63
C TRP A 177 -7.47 -10.43 -1.29
N LEU A 178 -8.51 -11.26 -1.44
CA LEU A 178 -8.42 -12.71 -1.29
C LEU A 178 -7.90 -13.40 -2.57
N SER A 179 -7.89 -12.71 -3.70
CA SER A 179 -7.44 -13.27 -4.97
C SER A 179 -5.93 -13.53 -4.93
N PRO A 180 -5.47 -14.68 -5.46
CA PRO A 180 -4.05 -14.98 -5.65
C PRO A 180 -3.42 -14.24 -6.85
N GLN A 181 -4.17 -13.36 -7.50
CA GLN A 181 -3.68 -12.61 -8.66
C GLN A 181 -2.81 -11.44 -8.21
N ASP A 182 -1.65 -11.33 -8.87
CA ASP A 182 -0.63 -10.31 -8.66
C ASP A 182 0.02 -9.95 -10.01
N LEU A 183 0.91 -8.97 -10.05
CA LEU A 183 1.55 -8.53 -11.29
C LEU A 183 2.71 -9.43 -11.66
N THR A 184 2.76 -9.90 -12.90
CA THR A 184 3.97 -10.53 -13.42
C THR A 184 5.07 -9.50 -13.67
N ALA A 185 6.34 -9.91 -13.60
CA ALA A 185 7.48 -9.06 -13.97
C ALA A 185 7.34 -8.46 -15.38
N GLU A 186 6.75 -9.20 -16.33
CA GLU A 186 6.45 -8.71 -17.68
C GLU A 186 5.39 -7.61 -17.70
N GLN A 187 4.30 -7.76 -16.93
CA GLN A 187 3.28 -6.71 -16.80
C GLN A 187 3.87 -5.47 -16.13
N PHE A 188 4.65 -5.65 -15.06
CA PHE A 188 5.32 -4.56 -14.36
C PHE A 188 6.27 -3.78 -15.29
N ALA A 189 7.09 -4.47 -16.09
CA ALA A 189 8.00 -3.85 -17.04
C ALA A 189 7.28 -2.99 -18.09
N LYS A 190 6.08 -3.42 -18.54
CA LYS A 190 5.26 -2.61 -19.46
C LYS A 190 4.77 -1.33 -18.78
N PHE A 191 4.29 -1.41 -17.54
CA PHE A 191 3.87 -0.22 -16.78
C PHE A 191 5.02 0.76 -16.54
N ALA A 192 6.20 0.26 -16.20
CA ALA A 192 7.40 1.08 -16.00
C ALA A 192 7.88 1.72 -17.32
N GLY A 193 7.84 0.99 -18.43
CA GLY A 193 8.24 1.50 -19.74
C GLY A 193 7.30 2.57 -20.31
N ASP A 194 6.01 2.52 -19.97
CA ASP A 194 5.03 3.52 -20.41
C ASP A 194 5.12 4.83 -19.62
N THR A 195 5.82 4.86 -18.48
CA THR A 195 6.02 6.09 -17.68
C THR A 195 7.20 6.96 -18.15
N GLU A 196 8.03 6.46 -19.08
CA GLU A 196 9.16 7.19 -19.67
C GLU A 196 8.84 7.90 -21.01
N ARG A 197 7.58 7.90 -21.46
CA ARG A 197 7.11 8.64 -22.65
C ARG A 197 6.24 9.83 -22.29
#